data_AF-A0A3M1CME3-F1
#
_entry.id   AF-A0A3M1CME3-F1
#
_cell.length_a   1.000
_cell.length_b   1.000
_cell.length_c   1.000
_cell.angle_alpha   90.00
_cell.angle_beta   90.00
_cell.angle_gamma   90.00
#
_symmetry.space_group_name_H-M   'P 1'
#
loop_
_entity.id
_entity.type
_entity.pdbx_description
1 polymer ?
#
loop_
_entity_poly.entity_id
_entity_poly.type
_entity_poly.pdbx_seq_one_letter_code
_entity_poly.pdbx_strand_id
1 'polypeptide(L)'
;MKRTTIGNLESLLHDIDGRGYGAYRRIAGRWAGEGFSLFIDHVQGDPFAQPSRLRIRIDTRRHGIPQELWNTGVRRMAAADKLLRIFARACGEETARIRTGSGRSGQVLVDAGGAEVLARSGCEIGPEGLELRFRVGLPARGRTVLGRQAAELLCGALARAARSVSWENIDHEEFRRFVELVEDHDHIQQVLADRGLVAFVRDGSILPRSSGVSSRPLTGAVPFESPPELRVTLTTLHHGEVKGMGIPRGITLITGGGFHGKTTLLEAIQSGVYPHVPG
;
A
#
# COMPACT_ATOMS: atom_id res chain seq x y z
N MET A 1 16.92 -28.48 -11.24
CA MET A 1 15.46 -28.20 -11.27
C MET A 1 15.08 -27.70 -12.65
N LYS A 2 14.10 -28.32 -13.32
CA LYS A 2 13.56 -27.78 -14.60
C LYS A 2 13.07 -26.36 -14.34
N ARG A 3 13.59 -25.39 -15.11
CA ARG A 3 13.24 -23.97 -14.98
C ARG A 3 11.83 -23.80 -15.55
N THR A 4 10.82 -23.69 -14.69
CA THR A 4 9.42 -23.46 -15.06
C THR A 4 9.21 -21.99 -15.38
N THR A 5 8.66 -21.69 -16.56
CA THR A 5 8.44 -20.31 -17.05
C THR A 5 6.97 -19.91 -17.01
N ILE A 6 6.68 -18.60 -17.12
CA ILE A 6 5.31 -18.09 -17.29
C ILE A 6 4.62 -18.72 -18.52
N GLY A 7 5.34 -19.00 -19.61
CA GLY A 7 4.77 -19.71 -20.76
C GLY A 7 4.40 -21.17 -20.46
N ASN A 8 5.12 -21.84 -19.56
CA ASN A 8 4.71 -23.16 -19.07
C ASN A 8 3.46 -23.07 -18.19
N LEU A 9 3.33 -22.03 -17.36
CA LEU A 9 2.13 -21.76 -16.56
C LEU A 9 0.92 -21.51 -17.47
N GLU A 10 1.06 -20.67 -18.49
CA GLU A 10 0.00 -20.39 -19.47
C GLU A 10 -0.48 -21.67 -20.17
N SER A 11 0.46 -22.49 -20.66
CA SER A 11 0.14 -23.77 -21.29
C SER A 11 -0.61 -24.71 -20.33
N LEU A 12 -0.19 -24.76 -19.06
CA LEU A 12 -0.85 -25.54 -18.02
C LEU A 12 -2.27 -25.03 -17.74
N LEU A 13 -2.46 -23.71 -17.68
CA LEU A 13 -3.76 -23.08 -17.47
C LEU A 13 -4.73 -23.38 -18.62
N HIS A 14 -4.25 -23.38 -19.86
CA HIS A 14 -5.04 -23.81 -21.02
C HIS A 14 -5.40 -25.31 -20.97
N ASP A 15 -4.49 -26.19 -20.51
CA ASP A 15 -4.75 -27.63 -20.36
C ASP A 15 -5.82 -27.94 -19.29
N ILE A 16 -5.90 -27.14 -18.23
CA ILE A 16 -6.90 -27.31 -17.17
C ILE A 16 -8.20 -26.55 -17.40
N ASP A 17 -8.32 -25.82 -18.51
CA ASP A 17 -9.54 -25.10 -18.88
C ASP A 17 -10.72 -26.07 -18.98
N GLY A 18 -11.86 -25.72 -18.37
CA GLY A 18 -13.05 -26.57 -18.35
C GLY A 18 -12.99 -27.77 -17.39
N ARG A 19 -11.85 -28.02 -16.72
CA ARG A 19 -11.74 -29.09 -15.71
C ARG A 19 -12.37 -28.69 -14.38
N GLY A 20 -12.51 -29.65 -13.46
CA GLY A 20 -12.95 -29.37 -12.09
C GLY A 20 -11.93 -28.51 -11.32
N TYR A 21 -12.43 -27.66 -10.41
CA TYR A 21 -11.65 -26.63 -9.71
C TYR A 21 -10.36 -27.12 -9.05
N GLY A 22 -10.37 -28.37 -8.55
CA GLY A 22 -9.18 -29.00 -7.95
C GLY A 22 -7.96 -29.09 -8.89
N ALA A 23 -8.16 -28.96 -10.20
CA ALA A 23 -7.08 -28.92 -11.17
C ALA A 23 -6.11 -27.75 -10.96
N TYR A 24 -6.56 -26.64 -10.34
CA TYR A 24 -5.68 -25.52 -9.99
C TYR A 24 -4.54 -25.93 -9.03
N ARG A 25 -4.64 -27.03 -8.26
CA ARG A 25 -3.51 -27.46 -7.40
C ARG A 25 -2.21 -27.68 -8.19
N ARG A 26 -2.31 -27.96 -9.49
CA ARG A 26 -1.17 -28.14 -10.40
C ARG A 26 -0.36 -26.86 -10.64
N ILE A 27 -0.93 -25.67 -10.44
CA ILE A 27 -0.23 -24.39 -10.70
C ILE A 27 0.64 -23.93 -9.52
N ALA A 28 0.57 -24.61 -8.37
CA ALA A 28 1.38 -24.26 -7.21
C ALA A 28 2.89 -24.34 -7.54
N GLY A 29 3.66 -23.39 -7.01
CA GLY A 29 5.11 -23.33 -7.22
C GLY A 29 5.60 -22.00 -7.78
N ARG A 30 6.82 -22.02 -8.33
CA ARG A 30 7.52 -20.86 -8.86
C ARG A 30 7.49 -20.86 -10.38
N TRP A 31 7.20 -19.70 -10.97
CA TRP A 31 7.16 -19.48 -12.42
C TRP A 31 8.01 -18.26 -12.76
N ALA A 32 9.04 -18.47 -13.58
CA ALA A 32 9.94 -17.41 -14.01
C ALA A 32 9.31 -16.59 -15.15
N GLY A 33 9.15 -15.29 -14.93
CA GLY A 33 8.72 -14.33 -15.94
C GLY A 33 9.88 -13.46 -16.42
N GLU A 34 9.59 -12.62 -17.40
CA GLU A 34 10.51 -11.54 -17.78
C GLU A 34 10.40 -10.41 -16.75
N GLY A 35 11.49 -10.13 -16.04
CA GLY A 35 11.50 -9.06 -15.06
C GLY A 35 11.24 -9.51 -13.62
N PHE A 36 10.59 -10.66 -13.43
CA PHE A 36 10.08 -11.08 -12.13
C PHE A 36 9.96 -12.61 -11.99
N SER A 37 9.74 -13.08 -10.77
CA SER A 37 9.31 -14.46 -10.48
C SER A 37 7.95 -14.43 -9.80
N LEU A 38 6.99 -15.19 -10.32
CA LEU A 38 5.69 -15.42 -9.70
C LEU A 38 5.76 -16.67 -8.81
N PHE A 39 5.26 -16.55 -7.59
CA PHE A 39 5.12 -17.64 -6.63
C PHE A 39 3.64 -17.83 -6.33
N ILE A 40 3.16 -19.05 -6.49
CA ILE A 40 1.81 -19.46 -6.10
C ILE A 40 1.99 -20.37 -4.88
N ASP A 41 2.01 -19.75 -3.70
CA ASP A 41 2.34 -20.43 -2.44
C ASP A 41 1.19 -21.29 -1.93
N HIS A 42 -0.06 -20.84 -2.16
CA HIS A 42 -1.24 -21.58 -1.76
C HIS A 42 -2.38 -21.37 -2.76
N VAL A 43 -2.92 -22.48 -3.24
CA VAL A 43 -4.09 -22.51 -4.13
C VAL A 43 -5.34 -22.75 -3.30
N GLN A 44 -6.34 -21.87 -3.44
CA GLN A 44 -7.63 -22.01 -2.76
C GLN A 44 -8.34 -23.32 -3.14
N GLY A 45 -8.96 -23.98 -2.16
CA GLY A 45 -9.60 -25.29 -2.38
C GLY A 45 -10.91 -25.24 -3.17
N ASP A 46 -11.56 -24.08 -3.20
CA ASP A 46 -12.89 -23.84 -3.78
C ASP A 46 -13.02 -22.35 -4.22
N PRO A 47 -13.84 -22.02 -5.23
CA PRO A 47 -14.02 -20.65 -5.72
C PRO A 47 -14.55 -19.62 -4.70
N PHE A 48 -15.22 -20.08 -3.64
CA PHE A 48 -15.81 -19.26 -2.58
C PHE A 48 -14.93 -19.22 -1.31
N ALA A 49 -13.85 -20.01 -1.27
CA ALA A 49 -12.88 -19.99 -0.17
C ALA A 49 -12.05 -18.70 -0.15
N GLN A 50 -11.24 -18.52 0.91
CA GLN A 50 -10.26 -17.44 0.94
C GLN A 50 -9.36 -17.51 -0.30
N PRO A 51 -9.11 -16.39 -0.99
CA PRO A 51 -8.35 -16.41 -2.22
C PRO A 51 -6.91 -16.88 -2.06
N SER A 52 -6.37 -17.43 -3.14
CA SER A 52 -5.03 -18.02 -3.27
C SER A 52 -3.96 -17.01 -2.87
N ARG A 53 -2.89 -17.47 -2.20
CA ARG A 53 -1.78 -16.61 -1.76
C ARG A 53 -0.66 -16.65 -2.78
N LEU A 54 -0.30 -15.47 -3.28
CA LEU A 54 0.72 -15.31 -4.31
C LEU A 54 1.74 -14.27 -3.87
N ARG A 55 2.94 -14.40 -4.44
CA ARG A 55 3.99 -13.40 -4.32
C ARG A 55 4.65 -13.14 -5.66
N ILE A 56 5.09 -11.91 -5.87
CA ILE A 56 5.97 -11.52 -6.98
C ILE A 56 7.30 -11.08 -6.39
N ARG A 57 8.41 -11.57 -6.95
CA ARG A 57 9.77 -11.08 -6.63
C ARG A 57 10.41 -10.44 -7.85
N ILE A 58 11.04 -9.29 -7.64
CA ILE A 58 11.76 -8.51 -8.65
C ILE A 58 13.16 -8.21 -8.10
N ASP A 59 14.20 -8.62 -8.81
CA ASP A 59 15.59 -8.40 -8.38
C ASP A 59 15.94 -6.90 -8.33
N THR A 60 16.90 -6.51 -7.48
CA THR A 60 17.29 -5.10 -7.30
C THR A 60 17.68 -4.39 -8.58
N ARG A 61 18.46 -5.07 -9.43
CA ARG A 61 18.87 -4.56 -10.74
C ARG A 61 17.70 -4.29 -11.68
N ARG A 62 16.55 -4.93 -11.46
CA ARG A 62 15.37 -4.85 -12.33
C ARG A 62 14.36 -3.82 -11.83
N HIS A 63 14.12 -3.71 -10.52
CA HIS A 63 13.25 -2.65 -10.03
C HIS A 63 13.94 -1.29 -10.08
N GLY A 64 15.27 -1.22 -9.94
CA GLY A 64 16.05 0.01 -10.21
C GLY A 64 15.78 1.20 -9.28
N ILE A 65 15.09 0.97 -8.16
CA ILE A 65 14.72 2.05 -7.22
C ILE A 65 15.98 2.51 -6.49
N PRO A 66 16.32 3.81 -6.55
CA PRO A 66 17.55 4.34 -5.95
C PRO A 66 17.67 3.99 -4.46
N GLN A 67 18.85 3.55 -4.05
CA GLN A 67 19.09 3.02 -2.71
C GLN A 67 18.85 4.08 -1.62
N GLU A 68 19.11 5.35 -1.92
CA GLU A 68 18.85 6.46 -1.03
C GLU A 68 17.38 6.56 -0.61
N LEU A 69 16.43 6.00 -1.38
CA LEU A 69 15.01 6.03 -1.06
C LEU A 69 14.56 4.88 -0.15
N TRP A 70 15.44 3.98 0.24
CA TRP A 70 15.12 2.85 1.14
C TRP A 70 16.30 2.40 2.04
N ASN A 71 17.33 3.23 2.17
CA ASN A 71 18.53 2.94 2.96
C ASN A 71 18.28 2.97 4.48
N THR A 72 17.37 3.82 4.98
CA THR A 72 16.95 3.87 6.39
C THR A 72 15.67 3.05 6.63
N GLY A 73 15.37 2.73 7.90
CA GLY A 73 14.15 2.00 8.25
C GLY A 73 12.87 2.75 7.85
N VAL A 74 12.84 4.08 8.09
CA VAL A 74 11.72 4.97 7.78
C VAL A 74 11.53 5.08 6.27
N ARG A 75 12.61 5.35 5.52
CA ARG A 75 12.56 5.42 4.05
C ARG A 75 12.13 4.10 3.43
N ARG A 76 12.63 2.96 3.94
CA ARG A 76 12.23 1.63 3.49
C ARG A 76 10.74 1.37 3.70
N MET A 77 10.21 1.73 4.86
CA MET A 77 8.77 1.64 5.15
C MET A 77 7.96 2.49 4.16
N ALA A 78 8.35 3.75 3.96
CA ALA A 78 7.67 4.67 3.05
C ALA A 78 7.70 4.17 1.59
N ALA A 79 8.86 3.74 1.12
CA ALA A 79 9.04 3.18 -0.20
C ALA A 79 8.20 1.92 -0.41
N ALA A 80 8.23 0.98 0.54
CA ALA A 80 7.43 -0.24 0.48
C ALA A 80 5.92 0.05 0.41
N ASP A 81 5.42 0.96 1.25
CA ASP A 81 4.00 1.36 1.27
C ASP A 81 3.59 2.04 -0.06
N LYS A 82 4.41 2.96 -0.58
CA LYS A 82 4.16 3.61 -1.88
C LYS A 82 4.14 2.61 -3.04
N LEU A 83 5.11 1.69 -3.10
CA LEU A 83 5.15 0.63 -4.13
C LEU A 83 3.92 -0.28 -4.04
N LEU A 84 3.47 -0.61 -2.82
CA LEU A 84 2.30 -1.45 -2.63
C LEU A 84 1.02 -0.77 -3.12
N ARG A 85 0.89 0.55 -2.94
CA ARG A 85 -0.21 1.35 -3.49
C ARG A 85 -0.18 1.43 -5.01
N ILE A 86 1.00 1.62 -5.60
CA ILE A 86 1.20 1.61 -7.06
C ILE A 86 0.79 0.24 -7.63
N PHE A 87 1.25 -0.84 -7.00
CA PHE A 87 0.90 -2.21 -7.39
C PHE A 87 -0.60 -2.47 -7.25
N ALA A 88 -1.23 -2.08 -6.14
CA ALA A 88 -2.65 -2.25 -5.91
C ALA A 88 -3.50 -1.52 -6.98
N ARG A 89 -3.12 -0.29 -7.33
CA ARG A 89 -3.75 0.48 -8.40
C ARG A 89 -3.61 -0.22 -9.74
N ALA A 90 -2.39 -0.61 -10.11
CA ALA A 90 -2.13 -1.31 -11.37
C ALA A 90 -2.90 -2.64 -11.46
N CYS A 91 -2.94 -3.44 -10.40
CA CYS A 91 -3.78 -4.63 -10.36
C CYS A 91 -5.26 -4.30 -10.54
N GLY A 92 -5.75 -3.21 -9.95
CA GLY A 92 -7.13 -2.75 -10.13
C GLY A 92 -7.48 -2.45 -11.58
N GLU A 93 -6.62 -1.68 -12.25
CA GLU A 93 -6.76 -1.28 -13.66
C GLU A 93 -6.64 -2.48 -14.61
N GLU A 94 -5.61 -3.30 -14.43
CA GLU A 94 -5.29 -4.44 -15.31
C GLU A 94 -6.29 -5.59 -15.22
N THR A 95 -6.96 -5.74 -14.07
CA THR A 95 -7.91 -6.85 -13.85
C THR A 95 -9.37 -6.44 -13.98
N ALA A 96 -9.66 -5.16 -14.24
CA ALA A 96 -11.03 -4.64 -14.29
C ALA A 96 -11.94 -5.45 -15.23
N ARG A 97 -11.41 -5.91 -16.37
CA ARG A 97 -12.15 -6.69 -17.38
C ARG A 97 -12.19 -8.20 -17.11
N ILE A 98 -11.42 -8.70 -16.13
CA ILE A 98 -11.25 -10.14 -15.85
C ILE A 98 -12.15 -10.62 -14.69
N ARG A 99 -12.75 -9.67 -13.94
CA ARG A 99 -13.64 -9.93 -12.79
C ARG A 99 -15.01 -10.48 -13.22
N THR A 100 -15.00 -11.66 -13.83
CA THR A 100 -16.20 -12.39 -14.30
C THR A 100 -16.22 -13.79 -13.68
N GLY A 101 -17.42 -14.35 -13.44
CA GLY A 101 -17.57 -15.69 -12.88
C GLY A 101 -18.10 -15.72 -11.45
N SER A 102 -17.80 -16.80 -10.71
CA SER A 102 -18.37 -17.07 -9.38
C SER A 102 -17.45 -16.67 -8.23
N GLY A 103 -18.02 -16.25 -7.10
CA GLY A 103 -17.26 -15.95 -5.88
C GLY A 103 -16.29 -14.78 -6.06
N ARG A 104 -15.00 -15.02 -5.80
CA ARG A 104 -13.92 -14.02 -5.92
C ARG A 104 -13.20 -14.08 -7.28
N SER A 105 -13.79 -14.73 -8.29
CA SER A 105 -13.21 -14.93 -9.62
C SER A 105 -12.62 -13.65 -10.23
N GLY A 106 -11.34 -13.70 -10.57
CA GLY A 106 -10.62 -12.59 -11.19
C GLY A 106 -10.26 -11.43 -10.26
N GLN A 107 -10.57 -11.51 -8.96
CA GLN A 107 -10.21 -10.48 -8.00
C GLN A 107 -8.76 -10.62 -7.56
N VAL A 108 -8.00 -9.52 -7.63
CA VAL A 108 -6.69 -9.39 -7.01
C VAL A 108 -6.84 -8.50 -5.78
N LEU A 109 -6.48 -9.04 -4.63
CA LEU A 109 -6.60 -8.38 -3.33
C LEU A 109 -5.20 -8.03 -2.82
N VAL A 110 -4.91 -6.74 -2.79
CA VAL A 110 -3.67 -6.16 -2.27
C VAL A 110 -4.03 -5.35 -1.03
N ASP A 111 -3.39 -5.65 0.11
CA ASP A 111 -3.56 -4.86 1.33
C ASP A 111 -2.63 -3.64 1.31
N ALA A 112 -3.04 -2.61 0.56
CA ALA A 112 -2.31 -1.34 0.46
C ALA A 112 -2.60 -0.36 1.60
N GLY A 113 -3.34 -0.78 2.64
CA GLY A 113 -3.66 0.06 3.79
C GLY A 113 -4.65 1.20 3.54
N GLY A 114 -4.86 1.98 4.59
CA GLY A 114 -5.66 3.20 4.59
C GLY A 114 -4.81 4.46 4.41
N ALA A 115 -5.17 5.53 5.10
CA ALA A 115 -4.41 6.79 5.09
C ALA A 115 -3.06 6.69 5.81
N GLU A 116 -2.92 5.80 6.79
CA GLU A 116 -1.68 5.60 7.53
C GLU A 116 -0.65 4.82 6.69
N VAL A 117 0.61 5.26 6.78
CA VAL A 117 1.78 4.62 6.19
C VAL A 117 2.42 3.71 7.24
N LEU A 118 2.42 2.40 6.99
CA LEU A 118 2.85 1.40 7.96
C LEU A 118 3.82 0.40 7.33
N ALA A 119 4.69 -0.19 8.14
CA ALA A 119 5.43 -1.38 7.74
C ALA A 119 4.45 -2.55 7.57
N ARG A 120 4.32 -3.08 6.35
CA ARG A 120 3.36 -4.14 6.01
C ARG A 120 4.08 -5.34 5.43
N SER A 121 3.57 -6.53 5.73
CA SER A 121 4.05 -7.77 5.11
C SER A 121 3.74 -7.87 3.61
N GLY A 122 2.89 -7.00 3.07
CA GLY A 122 2.48 -6.97 1.68
C GLY A 122 3.55 -6.48 0.70
N CYS A 123 4.54 -5.73 1.18
CA CYS A 123 5.65 -5.24 0.36
C CYS A 123 6.93 -5.20 1.18
N GLU A 124 8.00 -5.76 0.63
CA GLU A 124 9.32 -5.76 1.24
C GLU A 124 10.34 -5.34 0.18
N ILE A 125 11.14 -4.31 0.47
CA ILE A 125 12.22 -3.84 -0.39
C ILE A 125 13.54 -3.89 0.38
N GLY A 126 14.57 -4.45 -0.25
CA GLY A 126 15.89 -4.55 0.34
C GLY A 126 16.97 -5.01 -0.64
N PRO A 127 18.14 -5.41 -0.13
CA PRO A 127 19.26 -5.86 -0.97
C PRO A 127 18.96 -7.10 -1.82
N GLU A 128 18.02 -7.94 -1.37
CA GLU A 128 17.56 -9.15 -2.09
C GLU A 128 16.52 -8.83 -3.18
N GLY A 129 16.07 -7.58 -3.27
CA GLY A 129 15.09 -7.11 -4.24
C GLY A 129 13.77 -6.65 -3.61
N LEU A 130 12.73 -6.63 -4.44
CA LEU A 130 11.37 -6.25 -4.10
C LEU A 130 10.48 -7.50 -4.07
N GLU A 131 9.75 -7.71 -2.99
CA GLU A 131 8.73 -8.75 -2.85
C GLU A 131 7.35 -8.12 -2.61
N LEU A 132 6.38 -8.49 -3.44
CA LEU A 132 4.97 -8.09 -3.31
C LEU A 132 4.14 -9.32 -2.95
N ARG A 133 3.35 -9.24 -1.87
CA ARG A 133 2.47 -10.33 -1.42
C ARG A 133 1.01 -9.91 -1.54
N PHE A 134 0.20 -10.76 -2.15
CA PHE A 134 -1.19 -10.46 -2.45
C PHE A 134 -2.00 -11.75 -2.56
N ARG A 135 -3.31 -11.61 -2.76
CA ARG A 135 -4.19 -12.74 -2.98
C ARG A 135 -4.92 -12.65 -4.31
N VAL A 136 -5.21 -13.79 -4.91
CA VAL A 136 -5.89 -13.88 -6.20
C VAL A 136 -7.02 -14.89 -6.12
N GLY A 137 -8.23 -14.45 -6.46
CA GLY A 137 -9.35 -15.35 -6.66
C GLY A 137 -9.25 -15.99 -8.04
N LEU A 138 -8.91 -17.28 -8.09
CA LEU A 138 -8.67 -17.97 -9.35
C LEU A 138 -9.97 -18.11 -10.17
N PRO A 139 -9.98 -17.74 -11.47
CA PRO A 139 -11.19 -17.70 -12.28
C PRO A 139 -12.00 -19.00 -12.36
N ALA A 140 -13.32 -18.90 -12.17
CA ALA A 140 -14.20 -20.08 -12.21
C ALA A 140 -15.64 -19.76 -12.61
N ARG A 141 -16.31 -20.73 -13.21
CA ARG A 141 -17.77 -20.77 -13.40
C ARG A 141 -18.34 -21.92 -12.59
N GLY A 142 -18.98 -21.64 -11.46
CA GLY A 142 -19.24 -22.68 -10.46
C GLY A 142 -17.93 -23.34 -10.05
N ARG A 143 -17.85 -24.67 -10.10
CA ARG A 143 -16.62 -25.44 -9.82
C ARG A 143 -15.82 -25.81 -11.06
N THR A 144 -16.08 -25.16 -12.19
CA THR A 144 -15.34 -25.35 -13.44
C THR A 144 -14.27 -24.28 -13.60
N VAL A 145 -13.04 -24.69 -13.88
CA VAL A 145 -11.90 -23.80 -14.13
C VAL A 145 -12.13 -22.96 -15.39
N LEU A 146 -11.89 -21.65 -15.30
CA LEU A 146 -11.78 -20.75 -16.46
C LEU A 146 -10.29 -20.51 -16.74
N GLY A 147 -9.65 -21.51 -17.34
CA GLY A 147 -8.21 -21.59 -17.54
C GLY A 147 -7.66 -20.48 -18.42
N ARG A 148 -8.35 -20.15 -19.51
CA ARG A 148 -7.96 -19.02 -20.39
C ARG A 148 -8.03 -17.67 -19.68
N GLN A 149 -9.05 -17.45 -18.85
CA GLN A 149 -9.14 -16.22 -18.05
C GLN A 149 -8.06 -16.18 -16.96
N ALA A 150 -7.74 -17.33 -16.37
CA ALA A 150 -6.66 -17.44 -15.41
C ALA A 150 -5.29 -17.22 -16.05
N ALA A 151 -5.09 -17.61 -17.31
CA ALA A 151 -3.89 -17.30 -18.07
C ALA A 151 -3.76 -15.79 -18.30
N GLU A 152 -4.81 -15.12 -18.78
CA GLU A 152 -4.78 -13.65 -18.92
C GLU A 152 -4.53 -12.96 -17.58
N LEU A 153 -5.14 -13.44 -16.50
CA LEU A 153 -4.94 -12.89 -15.16
C LEU A 153 -3.49 -13.05 -14.66
N LEU A 154 -3.00 -14.29 -14.61
CA LEU A 154 -1.74 -14.63 -13.93
C LEU A 154 -0.51 -14.35 -14.81
N CYS A 155 -0.63 -14.55 -16.11
CA CYS A 155 0.48 -14.42 -17.06
C CYS A 155 0.49 -13.06 -17.76
N GLY A 156 -0.67 -12.44 -17.98
CA GLY A 156 -0.81 -11.14 -18.64
C GLY A 156 -0.90 -9.98 -17.65
N ALA A 157 -2.05 -9.85 -16.99
CA ALA A 157 -2.40 -8.72 -16.11
C ALA A 157 -1.42 -8.57 -14.93
N LEU A 158 -1.08 -9.65 -14.23
CA LEU A 158 -0.11 -9.59 -13.14
C LEU A 158 1.31 -9.25 -13.62
N ALA A 159 1.69 -9.66 -14.84
CA ALA A 159 2.99 -9.28 -15.40
C ALA A 159 3.05 -7.79 -15.73
N ARG A 160 1.96 -7.21 -16.25
CA ARG A 160 1.84 -5.75 -16.46
C ARG A 160 1.86 -4.99 -15.14
N ALA A 161 1.11 -5.43 -14.14
CA ALA A 161 1.12 -4.84 -12.81
C ALA A 161 2.49 -4.98 -12.10
N ALA A 162 3.24 -6.06 -12.33
CA ALA A 162 4.60 -6.20 -11.80
C ALA A 162 5.58 -5.19 -12.40
N ARG A 163 5.38 -4.77 -13.65
CA ARG A 163 6.24 -3.76 -14.29
C ARG A 163 5.97 -2.35 -13.76
N SER A 164 4.77 -2.05 -13.27
CA SER A 164 4.42 -0.70 -12.82
C SER A 164 5.21 -0.23 -11.59
N VAL A 165 5.83 -1.15 -10.84
CA VAL A 165 6.62 -0.83 -9.65
C VAL A 165 8.12 -0.67 -9.92
N SER A 166 8.57 -0.73 -11.18
CA SER A 166 9.95 -0.42 -11.52
C SER A 166 10.18 1.10 -11.56
N TRP A 167 11.40 1.52 -11.24
CA TRP A 167 11.81 2.92 -11.24
C TRP A 167 11.50 3.61 -12.56
N GLU A 168 11.73 2.95 -13.70
CA GLU A 168 11.42 3.47 -15.02
C GLU A 168 9.93 3.82 -15.23
N ASN A 169 9.02 3.14 -14.53
CA ASN A 169 7.57 3.26 -14.73
C ASN A 169 6.84 4.07 -13.65
N ILE A 170 7.50 4.43 -12.55
CA ILE A 170 6.91 5.25 -11.49
C ILE A 170 7.19 6.73 -11.71
N ASP A 171 6.31 7.58 -11.19
CA ASP A 171 6.59 9.02 -11.09
C ASP A 171 7.68 9.24 -10.03
N HIS A 172 8.88 9.61 -10.48
CA HIS A 172 10.05 9.75 -9.61
C HIS A 172 9.88 10.89 -8.60
N GLU A 173 9.22 11.98 -8.99
CA GLU A 173 9.04 13.15 -8.13
C GLU A 173 7.98 12.87 -7.08
N GLU A 174 6.85 12.28 -7.47
CA GLU A 174 5.83 11.84 -6.54
C GLU A 174 6.36 10.80 -5.54
N PHE A 175 7.18 9.86 -5.99
CA PHE A 175 7.76 8.84 -5.12
C PHE A 175 8.75 9.44 -4.11
N ARG A 176 9.64 10.34 -4.55
CA ARG A 176 10.57 11.04 -3.65
C ARG A 176 9.84 11.85 -2.60
N ARG A 177 8.89 12.70 -3.02
CA ARG A 177 8.08 13.52 -2.11
C ARG A 177 7.34 12.67 -1.08
N PHE A 178 6.85 11.50 -1.46
CA PHE A 178 6.20 10.59 -0.52
C PHE A 178 7.17 10.08 0.55
N VAL A 179 8.37 9.65 0.15
CA VAL A 179 9.41 9.16 1.08
C VAL A 179 9.87 10.28 2.00
N GLU A 180 10.13 11.47 1.45
CA GLU A 180 10.55 12.67 2.18
C GLU A 180 9.50 13.13 3.19
N LEU A 181 8.21 13.11 2.84
CA LEU A 181 7.13 13.46 3.76
C LEU A 181 7.07 12.52 4.98
N VAL A 182 7.27 11.22 4.76
CA VAL A 182 7.26 10.23 5.85
C VAL A 182 8.50 10.40 6.74
N GLU A 183 9.65 10.73 6.14
CA GLU A 183 10.87 11.02 6.91
C GLU A 183 10.76 12.33 7.70
N ASP A 184 10.08 13.34 7.18
CA ASP A 184 9.76 14.57 7.93
C ASP A 184 8.86 14.30 9.12
N HIS A 185 7.87 13.42 8.99
CA HIS A 185 7.04 13.00 10.12
C HIS A 185 7.89 12.36 11.22
N ASP A 186 8.75 11.40 10.87
CA ASP A 186 9.65 10.74 11.84
C ASP A 186 10.59 11.74 12.52
N HIS A 187 11.15 12.68 11.75
CA HIS A 187 11.98 13.74 12.30
C HIS A 187 11.22 14.63 13.29
N ILE A 188 10.00 15.04 12.93
CA ILE A 188 9.17 15.86 13.82
C ILE A 188 8.88 15.11 15.13
N GLN A 189 8.64 13.79 15.11
CA GLN A 189 8.46 13.03 16.35
C GLN A 189 9.65 13.18 17.32
N GLN A 190 10.89 13.19 16.80
CA GLN A 190 12.08 13.41 17.62
C GLN A 190 12.14 14.86 18.14
N VAL A 191 11.87 15.83 17.27
CA VAL A 191 11.85 17.25 17.64
C VAL A 191 10.82 17.56 18.72
N LEU A 192 9.66 16.88 18.72
CA LEU A 192 8.66 17.03 19.79
C LEU A 192 9.23 16.60 21.13
N ALA A 193 9.88 15.43 21.19
CA ALA A 193 10.47 14.92 22.42
C ALA A 193 11.52 15.88 22.98
N ASP A 194 12.40 16.41 22.14
CA ASP A 194 13.48 17.35 22.51
C ASP A 194 12.94 18.69 23.00
N ARG A 195 11.82 19.16 22.44
CA ARG A 195 11.17 20.43 22.83
C ARG A 195 10.18 20.29 23.98
N GLY A 196 10.07 19.11 24.59
CA GLY A 196 9.10 18.88 25.67
C GLY A 196 7.63 18.98 25.21
N LEU A 197 7.38 18.72 23.93
CA LEU A 197 6.04 18.65 23.33
C LEU A 197 5.59 17.19 23.26
N VAL A 198 4.27 16.97 23.31
CA VAL A 198 3.64 15.63 23.15
C VAL A 198 2.84 15.50 21.87
N ALA A 199 2.48 16.63 21.24
CA ALA A 199 1.81 16.64 19.95
C ALA A 199 2.07 17.97 19.22
N PHE A 200 1.96 17.93 17.91
CA PHE A 200 1.97 19.11 17.05
C PHE A 200 0.90 19.00 15.97
N VAL A 201 0.09 20.05 15.82
CA VAL A 201 -0.94 20.14 14.79
C VAL A 201 -0.61 21.31 13.88
N ARG A 202 -0.27 21.02 12.62
CA ARG A 202 0.13 22.03 11.65
C ARG A 202 -1.03 22.97 11.31
N ASP A 203 -0.74 24.26 11.18
CA ASP A 203 -1.69 25.24 10.63
C ASP A 203 -2.09 24.84 9.20
N GLY A 204 -3.38 24.91 8.91
CA GLY A 204 -3.97 24.50 7.63
C GLY A 204 -4.35 23.02 7.54
N SER A 205 -4.10 22.20 8.57
CA SER A 205 -4.49 20.79 8.57
C SER A 205 -6.01 20.61 8.50
N ILE A 206 -6.45 19.63 7.69
CA ILE A 206 -7.85 19.19 7.64
C ILE A 206 -8.04 17.98 8.56
N LEU A 207 -8.55 18.25 9.76
CA LEU A 207 -8.79 17.24 10.80
C LEU A 207 -10.05 16.40 10.55
N PRO A 208 -11.23 16.98 10.22
CA PRO A 208 -12.45 16.20 10.05
C PRO A 208 -12.36 15.24 8.86
N ARG A 209 -12.93 14.05 9.02
CA ARG A 209 -12.98 13.02 7.99
C ARG A 209 -14.27 13.08 7.20
N SER A 210 -14.26 12.56 5.96
CA SER A 210 -15.40 12.61 5.05
C SER A 210 -16.63 11.85 5.59
N SER A 211 -16.42 10.80 6.40
CA SER A 211 -17.46 10.06 7.11
C SER A 211 -16.85 9.21 8.22
N GLY A 212 -17.67 8.66 9.13
CA GLY A 212 -17.19 7.80 10.23
C GLY A 212 -16.57 6.46 9.81
N VAL A 213 -16.64 6.10 8.52
CA VAL A 213 -16.04 4.87 7.96
C VAL A 213 -14.94 5.16 6.94
N SER A 214 -14.58 6.43 6.73
CA SER A 214 -13.61 6.86 5.73
C SER A 214 -12.49 7.63 6.40
N SER A 215 -11.25 7.22 6.12
CA SER A 215 -10.07 7.96 6.55
C SER A 215 -9.67 9.06 5.55
N ARG A 216 -10.57 9.55 4.68
CA ARG A 216 -10.29 10.69 3.78
C ARG A 216 -10.65 12.01 4.46
N PRO A 217 -9.97 13.13 4.17
CA PRO A 217 -10.35 14.42 4.74
C PRO A 217 -11.72 14.87 4.23
N LEU A 218 -12.43 15.65 5.04
CA LEU A 218 -13.70 16.27 4.66
C LEU A 218 -13.43 17.45 3.69
N THR A 219 -14.01 17.38 2.50
CA THR A 219 -13.96 18.47 1.52
C THR A 219 -14.71 19.70 2.04
N GLY A 220 -14.11 20.89 1.92
CA GLY A 220 -14.72 22.15 2.36
C GLY A 220 -14.72 22.35 3.88
N ALA A 221 -13.94 21.57 4.62
CA ALA A 221 -13.74 21.75 6.05
C ALA A 221 -12.98 23.04 6.37
N VAL A 222 -13.22 23.56 7.58
CA VAL A 222 -12.44 24.67 8.14
C VAL A 222 -11.03 24.16 8.46
N PRO A 223 -9.97 24.73 7.86
CA PRO A 223 -8.60 24.35 8.18
C PRO A 223 -8.27 24.70 9.63
N PHE A 224 -7.46 23.87 10.27
CA PHE A 224 -7.01 24.11 11.64
C PHE A 224 -6.14 25.37 11.72
N GLU A 225 -6.40 26.22 12.71
CA GLU A 225 -5.57 27.38 13.02
C GLU A 225 -5.18 27.33 14.50
N SER A 226 -3.89 27.51 14.76
CA SER A 226 -3.32 27.45 16.10
C SER A 226 -3.59 28.74 16.88
N PRO A 227 -3.98 28.65 18.16
CA PRO A 227 -4.05 29.82 19.02
C PRO A 227 -2.65 30.41 19.20
N PRO A 228 -2.50 31.76 19.25
CA PRO A 228 -1.19 32.42 19.34
C PRO A 228 -0.31 31.91 20.49
N GLU A 229 -0.91 31.58 21.62
CA GLU A 229 -0.21 31.18 22.85
C GLU A 229 0.41 29.77 22.76
N LEU A 230 -0.10 28.92 21.87
CA LEU A 230 0.43 27.55 21.64
C LEU A 230 1.13 27.42 20.28
N ARG A 231 1.25 28.51 19.53
CA ARG A 231 1.85 28.48 18.20
C ARG A 231 3.37 28.35 18.31
N VAL A 232 3.90 27.29 17.72
CA VAL A 232 5.33 27.02 17.62
C VAL A 232 5.73 26.86 16.15
N THR A 233 7.02 27.02 15.87
CA THR A 233 7.62 26.74 14.56
C THR A 233 8.58 25.57 14.72
N LEU A 234 8.37 24.50 13.96
CA LEU A 234 9.23 23.33 13.90
C LEU A 234 9.90 23.26 12.53
N THR A 235 11.14 22.80 12.48
CA THR A 235 11.88 22.59 11.23
C THR A 235 11.74 21.12 10.83
N THR A 236 11.43 20.87 9.58
CA THR A 236 11.42 19.54 8.96
C THR A 236 12.75 19.28 8.24
N LEU A 237 13.02 18.05 7.80
CA LEU A 237 14.24 17.74 7.07
C LEU A 237 14.16 18.21 5.60
N HIS A 238 12.99 18.08 4.98
CA HIS A 238 12.82 18.28 3.54
C HIS A 238 11.90 19.45 3.18
N HIS A 239 10.90 19.76 4.01
CA HIS A 239 9.86 20.75 3.70
C HIS A 239 9.99 22.09 4.47
N GLY A 240 11.19 22.37 5.01
CA GLY A 240 11.48 23.63 5.70
C GLY A 240 10.72 23.79 7.02
N GLU A 241 10.35 25.01 7.35
CA GLU A 241 9.65 25.32 8.60
C GLU A 241 8.13 25.13 8.50
N VAL A 242 7.55 24.51 9.51
CA VAL A 242 6.10 24.36 9.68
C VAL A 242 5.65 25.04 10.97
N LYS A 243 4.54 25.78 10.86
CA LYS A 243 3.90 26.47 11.99
C LYS A 243 2.64 25.72 12.40
N GLY A 244 2.36 25.69 13.69
CA GLY A 244 1.24 24.95 14.23
C GLY A 244 1.17 24.97 15.75
N MET A 245 0.20 24.24 16.30
CA MET A 245 -0.09 24.19 17.72
C MET A 245 0.80 23.13 18.35
N GLY A 246 1.72 23.53 19.21
CA GLY A 246 2.53 22.63 20.03
C GLY A 246 1.86 22.37 21.36
N ILE A 247 1.54 21.12 21.67
CA ILE A 247 0.98 20.73 22.97
C ILE A 247 2.14 20.33 23.89
N PRO A 248 2.39 21.05 25.01
CA PRO A 248 3.47 20.73 25.93
C PRO A 248 3.17 19.48 26.76
N ARG A 249 4.22 18.85 27.30
CA ARG A 249 4.07 17.80 28.32
C ARG A 249 3.30 18.34 29.53
N GLY A 250 2.36 17.54 30.03
CA GLY A 250 1.50 17.90 31.16
C GLY A 250 0.05 17.47 30.92
N ILE A 251 -0.88 18.16 31.57
CA ILE A 251 -2.31 17.95 31.37
C ILE A 251 -2.85 19.08 30.48
N THR A 252 -3.42 18.72 29.33
CA THR A 252 -4.08 19.65 28.42
C THR A 252 -5.57 19.34 28.37
N LEU A 253 -6.42 20.33 28.66
CA LEU A 253 -7.87 20.20 28.58
C LEU A 253 -8.39 20.78 27.27
N ILE A 254 -9.06 19.94 26.46
CA ILE A 254 -9.79 20.36 25.25
C ILE A 254 -11.26 20.52 25.62
N THR A 255 -11.73 21.77 25.73
CA THR A 255 -13.11 22.11 26.17
C THR A 255 -13.92 22.76 25.05
N GLY A 256 -15.22 22.95 25.27
CA GLY A 256 -16.15 23.55 24.29
C GLY A 256 -17.49 22.82 24.16
N GLY A 257 -18.45 23.43 23.47
CA GLY A 257 -19.81 22.91 23.27
C GLY A 257 -19.88 21.57 22.50
N GLY A 258 -21.03 20.90 22.55
CA GLY A 258 -21.27 19.70 21.75
C GLY A 258 -21.11 20.00 20.26
N PHE A 259 -20.51 19.07 19.50
CA PHE A 259 -20.25 19.21 18.06
C PHE A 259 -19.27 20.32 17.63
N HIS A 260 -18.48 20.89 18.55
CA HIS A 260 -17.47 21.91 18.24
C HIS A 260 -16.07 21.33 17.86
N GLY A 261 -15.98 20.08 17.39
CA GLY A 261 -14.71 19.51 16.87
C GLY A 261 -13.70 19.00 17.90
N LYS A 262 -14.03 18.95 19.19
CA LYS A 262 -13.13 18.43 20.25
C LYS A 262 -12.64 17.00 19.97
N THR A 263 -13.59 16.09 19.71
CA THR A 263 -13.29 14.69 19.39
C THR A 263 -12.48 14.59 18.11
N THR A 264 -12.80 15.39 17.10
CA THR A 264 -12.06 15.43 15.83
C THR A 264 -10.59 15.82 16.02
N LEU A 265 -10.31 16.82 16.86
CA LEU A 265 -8.93 17.18 17.21
C LEU A 265 -8.22 16.04 17.95
N LEU A 266 -8.89 15.42 18.92
CA LEU A 266 -8.31 14.33 19.71
C LEU A 266 -8.03 13.08 18.86
N GLU A 267 -8.94 12.72 17.95
CA GLU A 267 -8.77 11.62 17.00
C GLU A 267 -7.60 11.87 16.04
N ALA A 268 -7.43 13.12 15.56
CA ALA A 268 -6.30 13.48 14.72
C ALA A 268 -4.95 13.39 15.47
N ILE A 269 -4.92 13.79 16.75
CA ILE A 269 -3.74 13.60 17.61
C ILE A 269 -3.46 12.11 17.83
N GLN A 270 -4.51 11.32 18.08
CA GLN A 270 -4.40 9.88 18.29
C GLN A 270 -3.82 9.16 17.05
N SER A 271 -4.31 9.49 15.85
CA SER A 271 -3.78 8.88 14.62
C SER A 271 -2.40 9.43 14.25
N GLY A 272 -2.08 10.67 14.66
CA GLY A 272 -0.83 11.36 14.35
C GLY A 272 0.46 10.68 14.82
N VAL A 273 0.35 9.60 15.61
CA VAL A 273 1.48 8.69 15.90
C VAL A 273 2.03 8.00 14.66
N TYR A 274 1.21 7.87 13.61
CA TYR A 274 1.62 7.33 12.32
C TYR A 274 1.76 8.43 11.26
N PRO A 275 2.72 8.30 10.33
CA PRO A 275 2.73 9.11 9.13
C PRO A 275 1.49 8.82 8.29
N HIS A 276 0.96 9.85 7.63
CA HIS A 276 -0.19 9.73 6.74
C HIS A 276 0.22 10.02 5.30
N VAL A 277 -0.51 9.46 4.34
CA VAL A 277 -0.35 9.78 2.92
C VAL A 277 -0.56 11.29 2.66
N PRO A 278 0.06 11.86 1.63
CA PRO A 278 -0.20 13.25 1.24
C PRO A 278 -1.67 13.50 0.89
N GLY A 279 -2.17 14.67 1.29
CA GLY A 279 -3.56 15.12 1.07
C GLY A 279 -4.53 14.60 2.13
#